data_AF-A0A974A3Z8-F1
#
_entry.id   AF-A0A974A3Z8-F1
#
_cell.length_a   1.000
_cell.length_b   1.000
_cell.length_c   1.000
_cell.angle_alpha   90.00
_cell.angle_beta   90.00
_cell.angle_gamma   90.00
#
_symmetry.space_group_name_H-M   'P 1'
#
loop_
_entity.id
_entity.type
_entity.pdbx_description
1 polymer ?
#
loop_
_entity_poly.entity_id
_entity_poly.type
_entity_poly.pdbx_seq_one_letter_code
_entity_poly.pdbx_strand_id
1 'polypeptide(L)'
;MSRAKTTDTTSRRRFLAGTAAAAALAGAPALSAEPPVDPALDAIARHRQAFADLLAAIAATENTDPHTDARSDAEDRQTEACSHETDMAWELAGTTPTTTAGIAAVLEYVNRYETAGELWPNVHDCTGPRSWHFKLRQTMARAAAKLSGAAGFEQARSDDVQLVPHLGTD
;
A
#
# COMPACT_ATOMS: atom_id res chain seq x y z
N MET A 1 -47.82 -38.52 10.60
CA MET A 1 -47.37 -37.97 11.90
C MET A 1 -46.73 -36.61 11.63
N SER A 2 -47.24 -35.56 12.30
CA SER A 2 -46.67 -34.21 12.43
C SER A 2 -45.20 -34.27 12.88
N ARG A 3 -44.30 -33.31 12.61
CA ARG A 3 -44.40 -31.85 12.62
C ARG A 3 -43.16 -31.27 11.91
N ALA A 4 -43.35 -30.20 11.15
CA ALA A 4 -42.27 -29.39 10.57
C ALA A 4 -41.36 -28.79 11.65
N LYS A 5 -40.06 -28.67 11.35
CA LYS A 5 -39.17 -27.69 11.98
C LYS A 5 -38.36 -26.99 10.89
N THR A 6 -39.01 -26.01 10.28
CA THR A 6 -38.40 -24.97 9.45
C THR A 6 -37.63 -24.04 10.38
N THR A 7 -36.31 -24.04 10.31
CA THR A 7 -35.51 -22.89 10.76
C THR A 7 -35.19 -22.06 9.54
N ASP A 8 -35.93 -20.96 9.49
CA ASP A 8 -35.81 -19.79 8.65
C ASP A 8 -34.38 -19.22 8.66
N THR A 9 -33.80 -19.01 7.49
CA THR A 9 -33.00 -17.80 7.23
C THR A 9 -33.26 -17.42 5.78
N THR A 10 -34.42 -16.80 5.61
CA THR A 10 -34.82 -16.07 4.42
C THR A 10 -33.75 -15.04 4.04
N SER A 11 -33.28 -15.18 2.81
CA SER A 11 -32.94 -14.12 1.85
C SER A 11 -32.81 -12.70 2.44
N ARG A 12 -31.59 -12.16 2.42
CA ARG A 12 -31.38 -10.72 2.21
C ARG A 12 -30.39 -10.48 1.08
N ARG A 13 -30.80 -10.93 -0.12
CA ARG A 13 -30.42 -10.25 -1.36
C ARG A 13 -31.26 -8.97 -1.48
N ARG A 14 -30.57 -7.90 -1.88
CA ARG A 14 -31.05 -6.57 -2.31
C ARG A 14 -31.34 -5.59 -1.17
N PHE A 15 -30.50 -4.57 -1.06
CA PHE A 15 -30.93 -3.18 -1.31
C PHE A 15 -29.69 -2.32 -1.62
N LEU A 16 -29.32 -2.29 -2.90
CA LEU A 16 -28.69 -1.15 -3.54
C LEU A 16 -29.85 -0.24 -3.99
N ALA A 17 -29.97 0.96 -3.39
CA ALA A 17 -30.57 2.18 -3.96
C ALA A 17 -30.88 3.15 -2.82
N GLY A 18 -30.40 4.39 -2.94
CA GLY A 18 -30.81 5.46 -2.03
C GLY A 18 -29.84 6.63 -1.94
N THR A 19 -29.34 7.14 -3.07
CA THR A 19 -28.69 8.45 -3.15
C THR A 19 -29.73 9.54 -2.88
N ALA A 20 -29.68 10.15 -1.69
CA ALA A 20 -30.37 11.41 -1.44
C ALA A 20 -29.47 12.55 -1.93
N ALA A 21 -29.76 13.04 -3.14
CA ALA A 21 -29.26 14.33 -3.60
C ALA A 21 -30.00 15.43 -2.81
N ALA A 22 -29.25 16.25 -2.08
CA ALA A 22 -29.71 17.55 -1.60
C ALA A 22 -29.03 18.65 -2.43
N ALA A 23 -29.83 19.56 -2.94
CA ALA A 23 -29.49 20.51 -3.98
C ALA A 23 -28.74 21.76 -3.46
N ALA A 24 -27.77 22.18 -4.29
CA ALA A 24 -27.37 23.53 -4.67
C ALA A 24 -27.07 24.61 -3.61
N LEU A 25 -25.81 25.06 -3.60
CA LEU A 25 -25.50 26.49 -3.68
C LEU A 25 -24.35 26.73 -4.68
N ALA A 26 -24.51 27.83 -5.41
CA ALA A 26 -23.70 28.29 -6.52
C ALA A 26 -22.21 28.42 -6.21
N GLY A 27 -21.39 27.96 -7.16
CA GLY A 27 -19.96 28.17 -7.22
C GLY A 27 -19.42 27.19 -8.24
N ALA A 28 -18.80 27.68 -9.32
CA ALA A 28 -18.18 26.83 -10.34
C ALA A 28 -17.36 25.72 -9.66
N PRO A 29 -17.35 24.47 -10.18
CA PRO A 29 -16.41 23.50 -9.68
C PRO A 29 -15.04 24.03 -10.08
N ALA A 30 -14.33 24.63 -9.12
CA ALA A 30 -12.90 24.43 -9.10
C ALA A 30 -12.75 22.92 -9.19
N LEU A 31 -12.31 22.43 -10.35
CA LEU A 31 -11.78 21.09 -10.44
C LEU A 31 -10.64 21.07 -9.43
N SER A 32 -10.94 20.68 -8.19
CA SER A 32 -9.94 20.28 -7.23
C SER A 32 -9.20 19.17 -7.95
N ALA A 33 -8.00 19.49 -8.45
CA ALA A 33 -7.06 18.47 -8.86
C ALA A 33 -7.00 17.50 -7.69
N GLU A 34 -7.41 16.26 -7.93
CA GLU A 34 -7.34 15.21 -6.93
C GLU A 34 -5.89 15.22 -6.42
N PRO A 35 -5.66 15.29 -5.10
CA PRO A 35 -4.32 15.37 -4.57
C PRO A 35 -3.50 14.21 -5.17
N PRO A 36 -2.27 14.46 -5.63
CA PRO A 36 -1.47 13.42 -6.25
C PRO A 36 -1.38 12.22 -5.31
N VAL A 37 -1.84 11.07 -5.79
CA VAL A 37 -1.84 9.81 -5.04
C VAL A 37 -0.40 9.50 -4.63
N ASP A 38 -0.20 9.15 -3.36
CA ASP A 38 1.12 8.82 -2.85
C ASP A 38 1.72 7.64 -3.64
N PRO A 39 2.91 7.76 -4.24
CA PRO A 39 3.51 6.72 -5.08
C PRO A 39 3.74 5.41 -4.32
N ALA A 40 3.81 5.46 -2.99
CA ALA A 40 3.92 4.26 -2.17
C ALA A 40 2.69 3.34 -2.28
N LEU A 41 1.50 3.89 -2.52
CA LEU A 41 0.28 3.09 -2.68
C LEU A 41 0.31 2.28 -3.99
N ASP A 42 0.83 2.86 -5.06
CA ASP A 42 1.05 2.18 -6.33
C ASP A 42 2.10 1.07 -6.19
N ALA A 43 3.23 1.34 -5.54
CA ALA A 43 4.26 0.34 -5.28
C ALA A 43 3.73 -0.84 -4.44
N ILE A 44 2.88 -0.57 -3.43
CA ILE A 44 2.20 -1.63 -2.67
C ILE A 44 1.30 -2.46 -3.59
N ALA A 45 0.52 -1.83 -4.47
CA ALA A 45 -0.38 -2.53 -5.37
C ALA A 45 0.38 -3.44 -6.35
N ARG A 46 1.49 -2.94 -6.93
CA ARG A 46 2.34 -3.72 -7.84
C ARG A 46 3.01 -4.90 -7.14
N HIS A 47 3.51 -4.70 -5.93
CA HIS A 47 4.05 -5.81 -5.16
C HIS A 47 2.97 -6.86 -4.81
N ARG A 48 1.77 -6.44 -4.39
CA ARG A 48 0.66 -7.38 -4.15
C ARG A 48 0.32 -8.22 -5.36
N GLN A 49 0.32 -7.61 -6.54
CA GLN A 49 0.05 -8.32 -7.78
C GLN A 49 1.16 -9.34 -8.07
N ALA A 50 2.42 -8.93 -8.01
CA ALA A 50 3.55 -9.83 -8.25
C ALA A 50 3.58 -11.01 -7.25
N PHE A 51 3.24 -10.76 -5.99
CA PHE A 51 3.09 -11.80 -4.98
C PHE A 51 1.95 -12.78 -5.30
N ALA A 52 0.79 -12.27 -5.75
CA ALA A 52 -0.31 -13.13 -6.19
C ALA A 52 0.08 -13.99 -7.40
N ASP A 53 0.84 -13.43 -8.34
CA ASP A 53 1.34 -14.15 -9.51
C ASP A 53 2.35 -15.24 -9.13
N LEU A 54 3.24 -14.96 -8.17
CA LEU A 54 4.14 -15.96 -7.59
C LEU A 54 3.37 -17.12 -6.94
N LEU A 55 2.37 -16.82 -6.10
CA LEU A 55 1.54 -17.85 -5.47
C LEU A 55 0.81 -18.71 -6.52
N ALA A 56 0.31 -18.09 -7.59
CA ALA A 56 -0.30 -18.81 -8.70
C ALA A 56 0.70 -19.71 -9.44
N ALA A 57 1.93 -19.24 -9.65
CA ALA A 57 2.99 -20.02 -10.27
C ALA A 57 3.42 -21.22 -9.40
N ILE A 58 3.59 -21.02 -8.09
CA ILE A 58 3.86 -22.10 -7.13
C ILE A 58 2.76 -23.16 -7.21
N ALA A 59 1.49 -22.75 -7.14
CA ALA A 59 0.37 -23.67 -7.24
C ALA A 59 0.34 -24.41 -8.57
N ALA A 60 0.65 -23.75 -9.69
CA ALA A 60 0.72 -24.39 -11.01
C ALA A 60 1.83 -25.45 -11.05
N THR A 61 3.00 -25.14 -10.51
CA THR A 61 4.11 -26.07 -10.38
C THR A 61 3.71 -27.28 -9.54
N GLU A 62 3.20 -27.07 -8.32
CA GLU A 62 2.75 -28.12 -7.40
C GLU A 62 1.69 -29.06 -8.00
N ASN A 63 0.83 -28.55 -8.88
CA ASN A 63 -0.19 -29.32 -9.57
C ASN A 63 0.29 -29.99 -10.88
N THR A 64 1.56 -29.86 -11.23
CA THR A 64 2.15 -30.48 -12.43
C THR A 64 2.95 -31.73 -12.06
N ASP A 65 2.72 -32.83 -12.79
CA ASP A 65 3.38 -34.11 -12.56
C ASP A 65 4.92 -33.99 -12.60
N PRO A 66 5.64 -34.48 -11.57
CA PRO A 66 7.11 -34.44 -11.54
C PRO A 66 7.77 -35.15 -12.72
N HIS A 67 9.00 -34.74 -13.05
CA HIS A 67 9.83 -35.35 -14.11
C HIS A 67 9.22 -35.30 -15.52
N THR A 68 8.44 -34.26 -15.81
CA THR A 68 7.89 -33.97 -17.14
C THR A 68 8.44 -32.65 -17.69
N ASP A 69 8.43 -32.47 -19.01
CA ASP A 69 8.80 -31.17 -19.62
C ASP A 69 7.88 -30.05 -19.13
N ALA A 70 6.57 -30.35 -18.99
CA ALA A 70 5.60 -29.41 -18.44
C ALA A 70 5.94 -28.96 -17.01
N ARG A 71 6.53 -29.84 -16.19
CA ARG A 71 7.02 -29.48 -14.85
C ARG A 71 8.22 -28.55 -14.92
N SER A 72 9.16 -28.81 -15.83
CA SER A 72 10.30 -27.90 -16.07
C SER A 72 9.80 -26.50 -16.48
N ASP A 73 8.86 -26.43 -17.43
CA ASP A 73 8.27 -25.17 -17.88
C ASP A 73 7.49 -24.45 -16.76
N ALA A 74 6.92 -25.19 -15.79
CA ALA A 74 6.26 -24.61 -14.62
C ALA A 74 7.27 -24.06 -13.61
N GLU A 75 8.36 -24.78 -13.35
CA GLU A 75 9.45 -24.36 -12.47
C GLU A 75 10.17 -23.12 -13.01
N ASP A 76 10.38 -23.02 -14.32
CA ASP A 76 10.94 -21.83 -14.97
C ASP A 76 10.02 -20.61 -14.76
N ARG A 77 8.72 -20.75 -15.01
CA ARG A 77 7.73 -19.69 -14.76
C ARG A 77 7.66 -19.30 -13.28
N GLN A 78 7.74 -20.26 -12.37
CA GLN A 78 7.80 -19.98 -10.94
C GLN A 78 9.07 -19.21 -10.57
N THR A 79 10.21 -19.55 -11.16
CA THR A 79 11.49 -18.86 -10.94
C THR A 79 11.43 -17.42 -11.44
N GLU A 80 10.83 -17.19 -12.62
CA GLU A 80 10.59 -15.85 -13.16
C GLU A 80 9.66 -15.03 -12.26
N ALA A 81 8.54 -15.62 -11.81
CA ALA A 81 7.60 -14.95 -10.91
C ALA A 81 8.24 -14.62 -9.55
N CYS A 82 9.09 -15.50 -9.02
CA CYS A 82 9.84 -15.27 -7.78
C CYS A 82 10.82 -14.09 -7.93
N SER A 83 11.55 -14.06 -9.05
CA SER A 83 12.46 -12.96 -9.37
C SER A 83 11.70 -11.63 -9.52
N HIS A 84 10.58 -11.65 -10.23
CA HIS A 84 9.75 -10.47 -10.44
C HIS A 84 9.15 -9.92 -9.14
N GLU A 85 8.65 -10.80 -8.28
CA GLU A 85 8.17 -10.45 -6.95
C GLU A 85 9.27 -9.79 -6.11
N THR A 86 10.48 -10.35 -6.15
CA THR A 86 11.64 -9.79 -5.45
C THR A 86 12.02 -8.41 -6.00
N ASP A 87 11.94 -8.20 -7.32
CA ASP A 87 12.18 -6.88 -7.92
C ASP A 87 11.14 -5.85 -7.45
N MET A 88 9.86 -6.22 -7.39
CA MET A 88 8.80 -5.35 -6.88
C MET A 88 8.95 -5.08 -5.38
N ALA A 89 9.46 -6.05 -4.61
CA ALA A 89 9.85 -5.83 -3.22
C ALA A 89 10.90 -4.72 -3.10
N TRP A 90 11.99 -4.83 -3.87
CA TRP A 90 13.06 -3.84 -3.88
C TRP A 90 12.60 -2.47 -4.31
N GLU A 91 11.71 -2.41 -5.31
CA GLU A 91 11.11 -1.16 -5.75
C GLU A 91 10.24 -0.53 -4.66
N LEU A 92 9.42 -1.31 -3.95
CA LEU A 92 8.66 -0.81 -2.80
C LEU A 92 9.58 -0.22 -1.72
N ALA A 93 10.67 -0.90 -1.38
CA ALA A 93 11.65 -0.39 -0.40
C ALA A 93 12.38 0.88 -0.88
N GLY A 94 12.50 1.08 -2.19
CA GLY A 94 13.09 2.27 -2.81
C GLY A 94 12.12 3.44 -3.00
N THR A 95 10.82 3.17 -3.00
CA THR A 95 9.78 4.18 -3.25
C THR A 95 9.67 5.14 -2.08
N THR A 96 9.90 6.43 -2.32
CA THR A 96 9.80 7.47 -1.30
C THR A 96 8.35 7.93 -1.17
N PRO A 97 7.65 7.67 -0.04
CA PRO A 97 6.33 8.21 0.16
C PRO A 97 6.37 9.73 0.27
N THR A 98 5.30 10.38 -0.20
CA THR A 98 5.17 11.85 -0.20
C THR A 98 4.20 12.36 0.84
N THR A 99 3.60 11.46 1.63
CA THR A 99 2.64 11.78 2.69
C THR A 99 2.91 10.92 3.93
N THR A 100 2.50 11.40 5.11
CA THR A 100 2.56 10.60 6.35
C THR A 100 1.68 9.35 6.24
N ALA A 101 0.54 9.44 5.55
CA ALA A 101 -0.33 8.30 5.28
C ALA A 101 0.37 7.23 4.42
N GLY A 102 1.14 7.64 3.40
CA GLY A 102 1.93 6.72 2.58
C GLY A 102 3.02 6.01 3.38
N ILE A 103 3.72 6.72 4.27
CA ILE A 103 4.69 6.11 5.20
C ILE A 103 3.99 5.04 6.06
N ALA A 104 2.85 5.39 6.67
CA ALA A 104 2.09 4.46 7.51
C ALA A 104 1.63 3.22 6.71
N ALA A 105 1.12 3.43 5.49
CA ALA A 105 0.64 2.35 4.63
C ALA A 105 1.75 1.35 4.27
N VAL A 106 2.96 1.83 3.97
CA VAL A 106 4.12 0.96 3.70
C VAL A 106 4.49 0.16 4.94
N LEU A 107 4.64 0.82 6.08
CA LEU A 107 5.04 0.15 7.33
C LEU A 107 4.02 -0.90 7.76
N GLU A 108 2.72 -0.58 7.69
CA GLU A 108 1.65 -1.53 7.99
C GLU A 108 1.63 -2.71 7.00
N TYR A 109 1.85 -2.43 5.71
CA TYR A 109 1.92 -3.48 4.69
C TYR A 109 3.07 -4.45 4.98
N VAL A 110 4.28 -3.96 5.24
CA VAL A 110 5.45 -4.80 5.53
C VAL A 110 5.29 -5.57 6.84
N ASN A 111 4.77 -4.94 7.90
CA ASN A 111 4.56 -5.61 9.19
C ASN A 111 3.62 -6.82 9.07
N ARG A 112 2.64 -6.78 8.17
CA ARG A 112 1.74 -7.92 7.95
C ARG A 112 2.47 -9.16 7.44
N TYR A 113 3.47 -8.98 6.57
CA TYR A 113 4.30 -10.10 6.07
C TYR A 113 5.22 -10.64 7.15
N GLU A 114 5.92 -9.75 7.88
CA GLU A 114 6.81 -10.18 8.98
C GLU A 114 6.05 -10.94 10.07
N THR A 115 4.81 -10.52 10.37
CA THR A 115 3.97 -11.19 11.38
C THR A 115 3.41 -12.53 10.90
N ALA A 116 3.21 -12.70 9.59
CA ALA A 116 2.75 -13.97 9.00
C ALA A 116 3.84 -15.06 9.01
N GLY A 117 5.08 -14.73 9.41
CA GLY A 117 6.21 -15.64 9.40
C GLY A 117 6.84 -15.80 8.01
N GLU A 118 6.47 -14.95 7.05
CA GLU A 118 7.06 -14.92 5.72
C GLU A 118 8.38 -14.14 5.78
N LEU A 119 9.50 -14.80 5.46
CA LEU A 119 10.82 -14.16 5.35
C LEU A 119 10.87 -13.41 4.02
N TRP A 120 10.55 -12.12 4.06
CA TRP A 120 10.35 -11.30 2.87
C TRP A 120 11.28 -10.07 2.81
N PRO A 121 11.93 -9.82 1.66
CA PRO A 121 12.29 -10.77 0.61
C PRO A 121 13.38 -11.73 1.09
N ASN A 122 13.38 -12.95 0.58
CA ASN A 122 14.22 -14.06 1.06
C ASN A 122 15.68 -13.98 0.56
N VAL A 123 16.32 -12.81 0.70
CA VAL A 123 17.75 -12.63 0.44
C VAL A 123 18.55 -12.98 1.71
N HIS A 124 18.65 -14.29 1.97
CA HIS A 124 19.16 -14.91 3.21
C HIS A 124 20.49 -14.38 3.77
N ASP A 125 21.31 -13.67 2.99
CA ASP A 125 22.69 -13.34 3.40
C ASP A 125 23.02 -11.83 3.46
N CYS A 126 22.06 -10.96 3.19
CA CYS A 126 22.31 -9.52 3.19
C CYS A 126 21.85 -8.90 4.51
N THR A 127 22.70 -8.88 5.54
CA THR A 127 22.51 -7.97 6.70
C THR A 127 23.20 -6.63 6.45
N GLY A 128 22.74 -5.56 7.10
CA GLY A 128 23.36 -4.22 6.98
C GLY A 128 22.91 -3.41 5.75
N PRO A 129 23.75 -2.51 5.20
CA PRO A 129 23.35 -1.54 4.17
C PRO A 129 22.82 -2.11 2.86
N ARG A 130 23.15 -3.38 2.57
CA ARG A 130 22.67 -4.12 1.39
C ARG A 130 21.38 -4.89 1.65
N SER A 131 20.87 -4.90 2.88
CA SER A 131 19.62 -5.57 3.22
C SER A 131 18.42 -4.76 2.73
N TRP A 132 17.40 -5.49 2.28
CA TRP A 132 16.14 -4.89 1.90
C TRP A 132 15.49 -4.10 3.05
N HIS A 133 15.47 -4.66 4.27
CA HIS A 133 14.93 -3.97 5.46
C HIS A 133 15.69 -2.67 5.77
N PHE A 134 17.03 -2.64 5.59
CA PHE A 134 17.79 -1.39 5.77
C PHE A 134 17.38 -0.35 4.74
N LYS A 135 17.26 -0.74 3.46
CA LYS A 135 16.81 0.17 2.40
C LYS A 135 15.43 0.74 2.69
N LEU A 136 14.46 -0.11 3.03
CA LEU A 136 13.10 0.29 3.41
C LEU A 136 13.12 1.31 4.56
N ARG A 137 13.75 0.96 5.69
CA ARG A 137 13.84 1.84 6.87
C ARG A 137 14.52 3.17 6.55
N GLN A 138 15.58 3.14 5.75
CA GLN A 138 16.28 4.36 5.32
C GLN A 138 15.38 5.24 4.45
N THR A 139 14.65 4.67 3.49
CA THR A 139 13.72 5.40 2.63
C THR A 139 12.60 6.04 3.46
N MET A 140 11.97 5.28 4.37
CA MET A 140 10.92 5.79 5.25
C MET A 140 11.43 6.91 6.17
N ALA A 141 12.60 6.74 6.78
CA ALA A 141 13.20 7.77 7.63
C ALA A 141 13.50 9.07 6.86
N ARG A 142 13.99 8.97 5.62
CA ARG A 142 14.23 10.13 4.76
C ARG A 142 12.93 10.83 4.37
N ALA A 143 11.87 10.06 4.06
CA ALA A 143 10.56 10.61 3.75
C ALA A 143 9.99 11.37 4.96
N ALA A 144 10.03 10.77 6.15
CA ALA A 144 9.58 11.40 7.38
C ALA A 144 10.34 12.71 7.67
N ALA A 145 11.67 12.71 7.55
CA ALA A 145 12.48 13.92 7.77
C ALA A 145 12.12 15.06 6.81
N LYS A 146 11.85 14.75 5.53
CA LYS A 146 11.41 15.74 4.53
C LYS A 146 10.06 16.35 4.90
N LEU A 147 9.10 15.52 5.31
CA LEU A 147 7.75 15.97 5.68
C LEU A 147 7.76 16.82 6.95
N SER A 148 8.57 16.44 7.95
CA SER A 148 8.74 17.25 9.16
C SER A 148 9.44 18.58 8.89
N GLY A 149 10.41 18.60 7.97
CA GLY A 149 11.07 19.84 7.53
C GLY A 149 10.12 20.78 6.77
N ALA A 150 9.25 20.23 5.93
CA ALA A 150 8.22 21.00 5.23
C ALA A 150 7.20 21.63 6.19
N ALA A 151 6.76 20.89 7.22
CA ALA A 151 5.86 21.39 8.25
C ALA A 151 6.47 22.55 9.06
N GLY A 152 7.80 22.54 9.29
CA GLY A 152 8.50 23.61 9.99
C GLY A 152 8.53 24.94 9.22
N PHE A 153 8.59 24.91 7.89
CA PHE A 153 8.50 26.12 7.05
C PHE A 153 7.09 26.69 6.97
N GLU A 154 6.06 25.84 7.00
CA GLU A 154 4.66 26.25 6.95
C GLU A 154 4.22 26.88 8.28
N GLN A 155 4.69 26.34 9.42
CA GLN A 155 4.49 26.92 10.75
C GLN A 155 5.19 28.29 10.88
N ALA A 156 6.45 28.41 10.47
CA ALA A 156 7.19 29.68 10.53
C ALA A 156 6.55 30.80 9.69
N ARG A 157 5.94 30.45 8.54
CA ARG A 157 5.21 31.40 7.70
C ARG A 157 3.88 31.84 8.32
N SER A 158 3.24 30.98 9.13
CA SER A 158 2.00 31.33 9.86
C SER A 158 2.28 32.25 11.04
N ASP A 159 3.44 32.09 11.70
CA ASP A 159 3.83 32.90 12.86
C ASP A 159 4.27 34.33 12.44
N ASP A 160 4.91 34.49 11.28
CA ASP A 160 5.28 35.81 10.72
C ASP A 160 4.07 36.68 10.31
N VAL A 161 2.92 36.07 10.01
CA VAL A 161 1.69 36.79 9.64
C VAL A 161 0.93 37.31 10.87
N GLN A 162 1.20 36.79 12.07
CA GLN A 162 0.55 37.20 13.32
C GLN A 162 1.25 38.40 14.02
N LEU A 163 2.45 38.79 13.59
CA LEU A 163 3.15 39.97 14.08
C LEU A 163 2.71 41.24 13.33
N VAL A 164 1.42 41.62 13.48
CA VAL A 164 1.00 42.99 13.18
C VAL A 164 1.37 43.85 14.40
N PRO A 165 2.25 44.85 14.27
CA PRO A 165 2.59 45.71 15.40
C PRO A 165 1.38 46.59 15.70
N HIS A 166 0.83 46.47 16.91
CA HIS A 166 -0.13 47.41 17.47
C HIS A 166 0.61 48.73 17.77
N LEU A 167 0.96 49.47 16.73
CA LEU A 167 1.49 50.82 16.84
C LEU A 167 0.33 51.80 16.73
N GLY A 168 0.12 52.52 17.83
CA GLY A 168 -0.68 53.72 17.91
C GLY A 168 -1.54 53.70 19.17
N THR A 169 -1.62 54.76 19.96
CA THR A 169 -1.04 56.10 19.92
C THR A 169 -1.34 56.72 21.29
N ASP A 170 -0.53 57.71 21.66
CA ASP A 170 -0.59 58.56 22.86
C ASP A 170 -1.97 58.83 23.50
#